data_AF-A0A2E1ES27-F1
#
_entry.id   AF-A0A2E1ES27-F1
#
_cell.length_a   1.000
_cell.length_b   1.000
_cell.length_c   1.000
_cell.angle_alpha   90.00
_cell.angle_beta   90.00
_cell.angle_gamma   90.00
#
_symmetry.space_group_name_H-M   'P 1'
#
loop_
_entity.id
_entity.type
_entity.pdbx_description
1 polymer ?
#
loop_
_entity_poly.entity_id
_entity_poly.type
_entity_poly.pdbx_seq_one_letter_code
_entity_poly.pdbx_strand_id
1 'polypeptide(L)' 'MYGAGFAPGETVSITAGGRIIGGATANDDGAFAADATVTLSDGMYTATAVGSDGSEAIAPLLIASK' A
#
# COMPACT_ATOMS: atom_id res chain seq x y z
N MET A 1 -2.17 4.53 5.97
CA MET A 1 -0.98 4.59 5.09
C MET A 1 -1.25 5.57 3.96
N TYR A 2 -0.24 6.30 3.54
CA TYR A 2 -0.33 7.31 2.49
C TYR A 2 0.60 6.94 1.34
N GLY A 3 0.19 7.23 0.11
CA GLY A 3 0.99 7.00 -1.09
C GLY A 3 0.60 7.97 -2.21
N ALA A 4 1.46 8.08 -3.21
CA ALA A 4 1.26 8.91 -4.40
C ALA A 4 2.02 8.33 -5.60
N GLY A 5 1.80 8.90 -6.78
CA GLY A 5 2.42 8.45 -8.04
C GLY A 5 1.56 7.47 -8.84
N PHE A 6 0.25 7.44 -8.57
CA PHE A 6 -0.74 6.63 -9.27
C PHE A 6 -1.51 7.49 -10.27
N ALA A 7 -2.15 6.88 -11.25
CA ALA A 7 -3.07 7.59 -12.13
C ALA A 7 -4.37 7.93 -11.38
N PRO A 8 -5.01 9.07 -11.69
CA PRO A 8 -6.31 9.43 -11.12
C PRO A 8 -7.35 8.33 -11.25
N GLY A 9 -7.99 7.97 -10.12
CA GLY A 9 -9.03 6.95 -10.09
C GLY A 9 -8.54 5.50 -10.09
N GLU A 10 -7.21 5.25 -10.11
CA GLU A 10 -6.69 3.89 -10.00
C GLU A 10 -7.13 3.24 -8.69
N THR A 11 -7.54 1.98 -8.77
CA THR A 11 -7.68 1.15 -7.57
C THR A 11 -6.32 0.61 -7.18
N VAL A 12 -5.85 0.98 -6.00
CA VAL A 12 -4.56 0.59 -5.44
C VAL A 12 -4.75 -0.57 -4.48
N SER A 13 -4.03 -1.67 -4.73
CA SER A 13 -3.92 -2.81 -3.82
C SER A 13 -2.55 -2.81 -3.15
N ILE A 14 -2.50 -2.93 -1.82
CA ILE A 14 -1.26 -2.91 -1.06
C ILE A 14 -1.03 -4.28 -0.44
N THR A 15 0.18 -4.81 -0.66
CA THR A 15 0.61 -6.08 -0.12
C THR A 15 1.89 -5.94 0.71
N ALA A 16 2.03 -6.79 1.74
CA ALA A 16 3.28 -6.99 2.47
C ALA A 16 3.34 -8.43 2.98
N GLY A 17 4.54 -9.03 3.00
CA GLY A 17 4.71 -10.42 3.46
C GLY A 17 3.82 -11.43 2.71
N GLY A 18 3.50 -11.17 1.44
CA GLY A 18 2.62 -12.01 0.62
C GLY A 18 1.13 -11.90 0.94
N ARG A 19 0.69 -10.91 1.71
CA ARG A 19 -0.73 -10.69 2.07
C ARG A 19 -1.17 -9.30 1.64
N ILE A 20 -2.43 -9.16 1.23
CA ILE A 20 -3.05 -7.84 1.07
C ILE A 20 -3.26 -7.26 2.48
N ILE A 21 -2.76 -6.05 2.68
CA ILE A 21 -2.84 -5.32 3.96
C ILE A 21 -3.70 -4.08 3.86
N GLY A 22 -4.07 -3.63 2.66
CA GLY A 22 -4.92 -2.46 2.47
C GLY A 22 -5.22 -2.20 1.00
N GLY A 23 -6.06 -1.21 0.76
CA GLY A 23 -6.38 -0.72 -0.57
C GLY A 23 -7.10 0.62 -0.51
N ALA A 24 -7.03 1.37 -1.60
CA ALA A 24 -7.68 2.67 -1.76
C ALA A 24 -7.88 2.99 -3.24
N THR A 25 -8.59 4.08 -3.53
CA THR A 25 -8.63 4.67 -4.87
C THR A 25 -7.78 5.95 -4.86
N ALA A 26 -6.93 6.12 -5.86
CA ALA A 26 -6.17 7.34 -6.04
C ALA A 26 -7.08 8.52 -6.40
N ASN A 27 -6.86 9.68 -5.79
CA ASN A 27 -7.57 10.91 -6.10
C ASN A 27 -7.07 11.53 -7.42
N ASP A 28 -7.61 12.69 -7.79
CA ASP A 28 -7.25 13.40 -9.03
C ASP A 28 -5.78 13.84 -9.12
N ASP A 29 -5.06 13.88 -7.99
CA ASP A 29 -3.64 14.17 -7.90
C ASP A 29 -2.77 12.90 -7.89
N GLY A 30 -3.37 11.72 -8.03
CA GLY A 30 -2.67 10.43 -7.99
C GLY A 30 -2.22 10.00 -6.59
N ALA A 31 -2.79 10.60 -5.54
CA ALA A 31 -2.51 10.31 -4.14
C ALA A 31 -3.64 9.49 -3.50
N PHE A 32 -3.30 8.69 -2.48
CA PHE A 32 -4.29 7.91 -1.74
C PHE A 32 -3.98 7.83 -0.25
N ALA A 33 -5.01 7.56 0.53
CA ALA A 33 -4.93 7.15 1.92
C ALA A 33 -5.70 5.83 2.09
N ALA A 34 -5.08 4.85 2.74
CA ALA A 34 -5.68 3.55 3.03
C ALA A 34 -5.50 3.18 4.50
N ASP A 35 -6.47 2.48 5.07
CA ASP A 35 -6.24 1.78 6.34
C ASP A 35 -5.44 0.51 6.08
N ALA A 36 -4.53 0.19 7.01
CA ALA A 36 -3.73 -1.03 6.94
C ALA A 36 -4.16 -2.00 8.03
N THR A 37 -4.60 -3.19 7.63
CA THR A 37 -4.83 -4.33 8.53
C THR A 37 -3.68 -5.30 8.40
N VAL A 38 -2.79 -5.33 9.40
CA VAL A 38 -1.58 -6.16 9.35
C VAL A 38 -1.67 -7.30 10.36
N THR A 39 -1.67 -8.53 9.84
CA THR A 39 -1.56 -9.77 10.64
C THR A 39 -0.26 -10.49 10.28
N LEU A 40 0.87 -9.81 10.51
CA LEU A 40 2.23 -10.32 10.28
C LEU A 40 2.97 -10.37 11.61
N SER A 41 3.95 -11.26 11.72
CA SER A 41 4.89 -11.26 12.84
C SER A 41 5.77 -10.01 12.82
N ASP A 42 6.39 -9.70 13.94
CA ASP A 42 7.41 -8.66 14.02
C ASP A 42 8.53 -8.91 13.00
N GLY A 43 8.96 -7.83 12.35
CA GLY A 43 9.97 -7.88 11.30
C GLY A 43 9.93 -6.68 10.35
N MET A 44 10.91 -6.64 9.46
CA MET A 44 10.97 -5.67 8.38
C MET A 44 10.48 -6.31 7.09
N TYR A 45 9.53 -5.64 6.44
CA TYR A 45 8.91 -6.06 5.19
C TYR A 45 9.03 -4.95 4.14
N THR A 46 8.81 -5.32 2.89
CA THR A 46 8.49 -4.36 1.82
C THR A 46 6.98 -4.32 1.66
N ALA A 47 6.39 -3.14 1.79
CA ALA A 47 5.04 -2.88 1.32
C ALA A 47 5.10 -2.55 -0.18
N THR A 48 4.30 -3.22 -0.98
CA THR A 48 4.16 -3.00 -2.42
C THR A 48 2.73 -2.58 -2.73
N ALA A 49 2.58 -1.43 -3.38
CA ALA A 49 1.32 -0.92 -3.88
C ALA A 49 1.28 -1.06 -5.41
N VAL A 50 0.20 -1.63 -5.94
CA VAL A 50 -0.03 -1.81 -7.38
C VAL A 50 -1.38 -1.20 -7.74
N GLY A 51 -1.39 -0.32 -8.73
CA GLY A 51 -2.57 0.34 -9.28
C GLY A 51 -3.18 -0.48 -10.41
N SER A 52 -4.49 -0.32 -10.62
CA SER A 52 -5.24 -1.03 -11.67
C SER A 52 -4.77 -0.73 -13.09
N ASP A 53 -4.08 0.39 -13.31
CA ASP A 53 -3.59 0.87 -14.59
C ASP A 53 -2.07 0.66 -14.74
N GLY A 54 -1.46 -0.04 -13.78
CA GLY A 54 -0.06 -0.49 -13.84
C GLY A 54 0.94 0.38 -13.08
N SER A 55 0.49 1.40 -12.34
CA SER A 55 1.38 2.15 -11.45
C SER A 55 1.88 1.29 -10.30
N GLU A 56 3.12 1.47 -9.88
CA GLU A 56 3.70 0.71 -8.76
C GLU A 56 4.49 1.62 -7.82
N ALA A 57 4.43 1.31 -6.52
CA ALA A 57 5.26 1.94 -5.50
C ALA A 57 5.67 0.93 -4.42
N ILE A 58 6.83 1.14 -3.81
CA ILE A 58 7.31 0.34 -2.68
C ILE A 58 7.76 1.21 -1.51
N ALA A 59 7.60 0.69 -0.29
CA ALA A 59 8.05 1.35 0.93
C ALA A 59 8.48 0.32 1.99
N PRO A 60 9.44 0.66 2.88
CA PRO A 60 9.74 -0.18 4.03
C PRO A 60 8.55 -0.18 5.01
N LEU A 61 8.24 -1.36 5.55
CA LEU A 61 7.23 -1.57 6.58
C LEU A 61 7.84 -2.29 7.77
N LEU A 62 7.99 -1.59 8.89
CA LEU A 62 8.38 -2.18 10.17
C LEU A 62 7.12 -2.63 10.92
N ILE A 63 7.06 -3.92 11.25
CA ILE A 63 6.11 -4.46 12.20
C ILE A 63 6.88 -4.72 13.49
N ALA A 64 6.43 -4.07 14.56
CA ALA A 64 6.99 -4.24 15.89
C ALA A 64 5.84 -4.31 16.89
N SER A 65 5.87 -5.33 17.73
CA SER A 65 5.04 -5.38 18.93
C SER A 65 5.38 -4.20 19.84
N LYS A 66 4.35 -3.75 20.58
CA LYS A 66 4.42 -2.59 21.44
C LYS A 66 5.27 -2.83 22.69
#